data_AF-A0A661NQF5-F1
#
_entry.id   AF-A0A661NQF5-F1
#
_cell.length_a   1.000
_cell.length_b   1.000
_cell.length_c   1.000
_cell.angle_alpha   90.00
_cell.angle_beta   90.00
_cell.angle_gamma   90.00
#
_symmetry.space_group_name_H-M   'P 1'
#
loop_
_entity.id
_entity.type
_entity.pdbx_description
1 polymer ?
#
loop_
_entity_poly.entity_id
_entity_poly.type
_entity_poly.pdbx_seq_one_letter_code
_entity_poly.pdbx_strand_id
1 'polypeptide(L)'
;MRPGFLGCPRARRTRNRLRHHHRSGSPSTTRSSRGIRPGKWCTRPAPNDARGSPPHHTLLGQAFHPRGHPRVCAHHGRAGARGRRPAVGLVCSPMTSRHVLSIGGLVLTIMVGLAYACGAPASNEARVARPPNVTPAASERSASQAATVAATVLGRDILAVMDRGHVAGVSVAIVKDGELAWTGAYGLADVERGVPVTTGTLFMAASVSKAVATLCAVAALADDGVDLDLDAPINDHLPVSVAHPTSPTPITLRHLLTHTAGIHDDYPAILGEYVFGADATEPLGDYLGRHLSVGGSAYQAAHFGAAPGTAYEYSNWGLTLAGWVVEVATRTDFAAYCQSEIFEPMGLEDTHWFLRDTEGDAVALPYEWDGARFHTRGHYGYPDYPDGQLRTTATDLADVLRLVIGRGTLDGTRVLPASSVDEMIRLQGAPGDEKSQALGWSYTHDTVNRYLGHRGADIGVATHILIRQRDQLGLVVLMNTRNLDVLSPIEELLLDFSDTL
;
A
#
# COMPACT_ATOMS: atom_id res chain seq x y z
N MET A 1 29.33 -75.79 4.76
CA MET A 1 28.38 -76.16 3.69
C MET A 1 28.55 -75.16 2.56
N ARG A 2 28.68 -75.65 1.33
CA ARG A 2 29.16 -74.89 0.17
C ARG A 2 28.16 -73.83 -0.35
N PRO A 3 28.66 -72.83 -1.08
CA PRO A 3 27.96 -71.60 -1.49
C PRO A 3 27.69 -71.54 -3.01
N GLY A 4 27.14 -70.41 -3.48
CA GLY A 4 27.37 -69.87 -4.82
C GLY A 4 26.18 -69.11 -5.39
N PHE A 5 26.29 -68.13 -6.30
CA PHE A 5 27.33 -67.20 -6.74
C PHE A 5 26.73 -66.52 -8.01
N LEU A 6 26.82 -65.19 -8.11
CA LEU A 6 27.03 -64.35 -9.32
C LEU A 6 26.18 -64.49 -10.60
N GLY A 7 25.84 -63.33 -11.19
CA GLY A 7 26.05 -63.11 -12.64
C GLY A 7 25.06 -62.19 -13.38
N CYS A 8 25.41 -60.90 -13.52
CA CYS A 8 24.96 -59.97 -14.57
C CYS A 8 25.60 -60.36 -15.95
N PRO A 9 25.48 -59.65 -17.12
CA PRO A 9 24.70 -58.45 -17.53
C PRO A 9 24.14 -58.42 -19.00
N ARG A 10 23.43 -57.31 -19.36
CA ARG A 10 23.27 -56.58 -20.65
C ARG A 10 22.94 -57.30 -21.99
N ALA A 11 21.92 -56.78 -22.72
CA ALA A 11 22.03 -56.42 -24.16
C ALA A 11 20.82 -55.62 -24.71
N ARG A 12 21.11 -54.60 -25.53
CA ARG A 12 20.18 -53.87 -26.42
C ARG A 12 19.83 -54.70 -27.67
N ARG A 13 18.64 -54.49 -28.26
CA ARG A 13 18.42 -54.69 -29.72
C ARG A 13 17.27 -53.82 -30.26
N THR A 14 17.61 -53.01 -31.25
CA THR A 14 16.73 -52.36 -32.25
C THR A 14 16.41 -53.32 -33.40
N ARG A 15 15.21 -53.26 -34.01
CA ARG A 15 15.00 -53.15 -35.49
C ARG A 15 13.54 -53.21 -35.96
N ASN A 16 13.24 -52.27 -36.86
CA ASN A 16 12.20 -52.16 -37.90
C ASN A 16 11.71 -53.44 -38.63
N ARG A 17 10.46 -53.37 -39.13
CA ARG A 17 9.92 -53.77 -40.46
C ARG A 17 8.44 -53.29 -40.54
N LEU A 18 8.00 -52.28 -41.31
CA LEU A 18 7.78 -52.08 -42.77
C LEU A 18 6.79 -53.01 -43.50
N ARG A 19 5.65 -52.40 -43.94
CA ARG A 19 4.92 -52.48 -45.25
C ARG A 19 4.19 -53.82 -45.61
N HIS A 20 3.06 -53.93 -46.33
CA HIS A 20 2.32 -53.10 -47.32
C HIS A 20 0.90 -53.68 -47.64
N HIS A 21 -0.05 -52.82 -48.07
CA HIS A 21 -1.15 -52.98 -49.08
C HIS A 21 -2.26 -54.08 -48.92
N HIS A 22 -3.53 -53.97 -49.35
CA HIS A 22 -4.24 -53.17 -50.39
C HIS A 22 -5.80 -53.28 -50.20
N ARG A 23 -6.57 -52.22 -50.60
CA ARG A 23 -7.90 -52.13 -51.32
C ARG A 23 -9.08 -53.07 -50.92
N SER A 24 -10.38 -52.74 -51.01
CA SER A 24 -11.23 -51.63 -51.53
C SER A 24 -12.72 -51.96 -51.27
N GLY A 25 -13.61 -50.96 -51.14
CA GLY A 25 -15.06 -51.15 -51.32
C GLY A 25 -15.97 -50.13 -50.60
N SER A 26 -16.67 -49.27 -51.35
CA SER A 26 -17.70 -48.28 -50.95
C SER A 26 -19.13 -48.84 -51.20
N PRO A 27 -20.29 -48.26 -50.76
CA PRO A 27 -20.76 -46.90 -51.16
C PRO A 27 -21.73 -46.07 -50.25
N SER A 28 -21.78 -44.74 -50.53
CA SER A 28 -22.92 -43.77 -50.50
C SER A 28 -23.55 -43.32 -49.15
N THR A 29 -23.93 -42.06 -48.88
CA THR A 29 -24.74 -41.09 -49.67
C THR A 29 -24.58 -39.59 -49.25
N THR A 30 -24.61 -38.70 -50.27
CA THR A 30 -25.14 -37.29 -50.43
C THR A 30 -24.74 -36.12 -49.50
N ARG A 31 -24.02 -35.06 -49.94
CA ARG A 31 -24.30 -33.88 -50.85
C ARG A 31 -25.30 -32.85 -50.26
N SER A 32 -25.21 -31.52 -50.44
CA SER A 32 -24.23 -30.55 -50.97
C SER A 32 -24.75 -29.12 -50.78
N SER A 33 -23.84 -28.15 -50.69
CA SER A 33 -24.02 -26.68 -50.71
C SER A 33 -24.11 -26.07 -52.14
N ARG A 34 -24.46 -24.75 -52.18
CA ARG A 34 -24.37 -23.70 -53.26
C ARG A 34 -25.73 -23.37 -53.91
N GLY A 35 -26.15 -22.13 -54.19
CA GLY A 35 -25.60 -20.78 -54.12
C GLY A 35 -26.36 -19.85 -55.10
N ILE A 36 -26.12 -18.52 -55.02
CA ILE A 36 -26.28 -17.46 -56.06
C ILE A 36 -27.52 -16.51 -56.00
N ARG A 37 -27.21 -15.20 -56.10
CA ARG A 37 -27.97 -13.90 -56.15
C ARG A 37 -28.57 -13.59 -57.56
N PRO A 38 -29.45 -12.56 -57.85
CA PRO A 38 -29.14 -11.09 -57.83
C PRO A 38 -30.28 -10.01 -57.78
N GLY A 39 -29.90 -8.72 -57.64
CA GLY A 39 -30.58 -7.48 -58.14
C GLY A 39 -31.28 -6.54 -57.11
N LYS A 40 -30.68 -5.44 -56.61
CA LYS A 40 -30.72 -3.98 -57.02
C LYS A 40 -32.12 -3.30 -56.93
N TRP A 41 -32.35 -2.13 -56.28
CA TRP A 41 -31.93 -0.75 -56.65
C TRP A 41 -31.95 0.30 -55.49
N CYS A 42 -31.00 1.26 -55.61
CA CYS A 42 -30.82 2.68 -55.17
C CYS A 42 -31.71 3.35 -54.08
N THR A 43 -31.17 4.19 -53.17
CA THR A 43 -30.62 5.56 -53.42
C THR A 43 -29.74 6.10 -52.25
N ARG A 44 -28.90 7.12 -52.54
CA ARG A 44 -28.00 7.96 -51.68
C ARG A 44 -28.10 9.43 -52.21
N PRO A 45 -27.56 10.54 -51.60
CA PRO A 45 -26.34 10.67 -50.74
C PRO A 45 -26.29 11.74 -49.59
N ALA A 46 -25.37 11.51 -48.60
CA ALA A 46 -24.37 12.34 -47.83
C ALA A 46 -24.53 13.86 -47.48
N PRO A 47 -23.65 14.54 -46.67
CA PRO A 47 -22.63 14.15 -45.64
C PRO A 47 -22.62 15.01 -44.31
N ASN A 48 -21.85 14.60 -43.27
CA ASN A 48 -20.74 15.35 -42.58
C ASN A 48 -20.48 15.02 -41.08
N ASP A 49 -19.18 14.80 -40.80
CA ASP A 49 -18.33 15.19 -39.66
C ASP A 49 -18.61 14.90 -38.17
N ALA A 50 -17.46 14.60 -37.51
CA ALA A 50 -17.04 14.91 -36.13
C ALA A 50 -17.07 13.82 -35.04
N ARG A 51 -15.85 13.40 -34.67
CA ARG A 51 -15.25 13.24 -33.33
C ARG A 51 -16.18 13.01 -32.12
N GLY A 52 -15.90 11.96 -31.35
CA GLY A 52 -16.26 11.87 -29.93
C GLY A 52 -16.17 10.44 -29.37
N SER A 53 -15.10 10.12 -28.65
CA SER A 53 -15.03 8.93 -27.78
C SER A 53 -15.95 9.13 -26.57
N PRO A 54 -16.62 8.09 -26.03
CA PRO A 54 -17.52 8.24 -24.90
C PRO A 54 -16.76 8.26 -23.55
N PRO A 55 -17.30 8.96 -22.53
CA PRO A 55 -16.66 9.07 -21.21
C PRO A 55 -16.92 7.87 -20.30
N HIS A 56 -15.97 7.65 -19.40
CA HIS A 56 -15.99 6.67 -18.31
C HIS A 56 -17.09 6.99 -17.29
N HIS A 57 -17.71 5.92 -16.77
CA HIS A 57 -18.79 5.96 -15.79
C HIS A 57 -18.31 6.47 -14.41
N THR A 58 -18.92 7.55 -13.93
CA THR A 58 -18.90 8.00 -12.54
C THR A 58 -20.07 7.33 -11.80
N LEU A 59 -19.79 6.61 -10.71
CA LEU A 59 -20.84 6.03 -9.85
C LEU A 59 -21.24 7.04 -8.77
N LEU A 60 -22.48 7.50 -8.86
CA LEU A 60 -23.19 8.35 -7.90
C LEU A 60 -23.56 7.55 -6.65
N GLY A 61 -23.16 8.05 -5.48
CA GLY A 61 -23.63 7.58 -4.17
C GLY A 61 -25.08 8.00 -3.91
N GLN A 62 -25.90 7.05 -3.46
CA GLN A 62 -27.25 7.33 -2.95
C GLN A 62 -27.22 7.46 -1.42
N ALA A 63 -27.73 8.58 -0.92
CA ALA A 63 -27.92 8.86 0.49
C ALA A 63 -29.14 8.12 1.05
N PHE A 64 -28.99 7.50 2.22
CA PHE A 64 -30.11 6.97 3.02
C PHE A 64 -30.17 7.64 4.40
N HIS A 65 -31.29 8.30 4.68
CA HIS A 65 -31.71 8.70 6.02
C HIS A 65 -32.34 7.51 6.77
N PRO A 66 -32.19 7.44 8.11
CA PRO A 66 -33.17 6.77 8.94
C PRO A 66 -33.78 7.73 9.98
N ARG A 67 -35.12 7.77 9.99
CA ARG A 67 -35.93 8.15 11.16
C ARG A 67 -36.25 6.89 11.95
N GLY A 68 -36.17 6.96 13.29
CA GLY A 68 -36.90 6.03 14.17
C GLY A 68 -36.20 5.72 15.49
N HIS A 69 -36.54 6.46 16.55
CA HIS A 69 -36.34 6.04 17.94
C HIS A 69 -37.19 4.79 18.28
N PRO A 70 -36.82 3.98 19.29
CA PRO A 70 -37.39 4.24 20.63
C PRO A 70 -36.48 3.91 21.84
N ARG A 71 -36.64 4.78 22.85
CA ARG A 71 -36.82 4.53 24.30
C ARG A 71 -35.75 3.78 25.12
N VAL A 72 -35.06 4.63 25.90
CA VAL A 72 -34.63 4.50 27.30
C VAL A 72 -35.40 3.46 28.14
N CYS A 73 -34.65 2.58 28.81
CA CYS A 73 -35.00 2.02 30.11
C CYS A 73 -33.78 2.10 31.04
N ALA A 74 -33.95 2.83 32.14
CA ALA A 74 -32.97 2.97 33.21
C ALA A 74 -33.05 1.77 34.17
N HIS A 75 -31.90 1.29 34.65
CA HIS A 75 -31.84 0.48 35.87
C HIS A 75 -30.81 1.07 36.85
N HIS A 76 -31.31 1.48 38.01
CA HIS A 76 -30.57 1.63 39.25
C HIS A 76 -30.67 0.31 40.04
N GLY A 77 -29.59 -0.12 40.70
CA GLY A 77 -29.64 -1.28 41.60
C GLY A 77 -28.32 -1.77 42.21
N ARG A 78 -27.75 -0.98 43.12
CA ARG A 78 -26.87 -1.29 44.28
C ARG A 78 -26.24 -2.69 44.50
N ALA A 79 -24.90 -2.65 44.68
CA ALA A 79 -24.09 -3.04 45.85
C ALA A 79 -24.07 -4.47 46.45
N GLY A 80 -22.85 -5.00 46.62
CA GLY A 80 -22.42 -6.05 47.58
C GLY A 80 -21.03 -6.61 47.19
N ALA A 81 -19.91 -6.13 47.73
CA ALA A 81 -19.25 -6.50 49.00
C ALA A 81 -18.22 -7.66 48.94
N ARG A 82 -16.94 -7.28 49.16
CA ARG A 82 -15.84 -7.94 49.92
C ARG A 82 -14.99 -9.09 49.33
N GLY A 83 -13.67 -8.83 49.40
CA GLY A 83 -12.59 -9.79 49.71
C GLY A 83 -11.80 -10.26 48.47
N ARG A 84 -10.46 -10.33 48.42
CA ARG A 84 -9.35 -10.22 49.38
C ARG A 84 -8.07 -9.88 48.57
N ARG A 85 -7.14 -9.12 49.15
CA ARG A 85 -5.73 -9.04 48.70
C ARG A 85 -4.96 -10.27 49.21
N PRO A 86 -3.81 -10.60 48.58
CA PRO A 86 -2.57 -10.34 49.30
C PRO A 86 -1.51 -9.62 48.46
N ALA A 87 -0.60 -8.99 49.19
CA ALA A 87 0.61 -8.33 48.70
C ALA A 87 1.82 -9.29 48.74
N VAL A 88 2.97 -8.75 48.33
CA VAL A 88 4.37 -9.23 48.45
C VAL A 88 4.90 -9.81 47.13
N GLY A 89 6.01 -9.36 46.54
CA GLY A 89 7.06 -8.49 47.08
C GLY A 89 7.91 -7.82 45.99
N LEU A 90 8.29 -6.58 46.30
CA LEU A 90 9.38 -5.83 45.69
C LEU A 90 10.70 -6.45 46.17
N VAL A 91 11.60 -6.83 45.26
CA VAL A 91 13.01 -7.05 45.57
C VAL A 91 13.82 -6.07 44.73
N CYS A 92 14.32 -5.05 45.42
CA CYS A 92 15.41 -4.21 44.95
C CYS A 92 16.69 -4.77 45.57
N SER A 93 17.74 -4.98 44.78
CA SER A 93 19.12 -4.86 45.25
C SER A 93 20.06 -4.49 44.10
N PRO A 94 21.07 -3.65 44.38
CA PRO A 94 21.94 -3.05 43.37
C PRO A 94 23.24 -3.85 43.21
N MET A 95 23.87 -3.74 42.03
CA MET A 95 25.29 -4.03 41.89
C MET A 95 26.00 -2.91 41.12
N THR A 96 26.77 -2.15 41.89
CA THR A 96 28.03 -1.47 41.55
C THR A 96 28.92 -2.37 40.68
N SER A 97 29.71 -1.91 39.69
CA SER A 97 30.92 -1.10 39.88
C SER A 97 31.76 -1.06 38.56
N ARG A 98 32.12 0.17 38.15
CA ARG A 98 33.47 0.65 37.70
C ARG A 98 34.15 0.19 36.39
N HIS A 99 34.48 1.25 35.63
CA HIS A 99 35.75 1.59 34.92
C HIS A 99 36.23 0.64 33.80
N VAL A 100 36.67 1.11 32.63
CA VAL A 100 37.97 1.77 32.41
C VAL A 100 37.95 2.63 31.13
N LEU A 101 38.45 3.87 31.25
CA LEU A 101 38.92 4.75 30.17
C LEU A 101 40.23 4.21 29.58
N SER A 102 40.45 4.34 28.27
CA SER A 102 41.81 4.54 27.76
C SER A 102 41.81 5.52 26.58
N ILE A 103 42.29 6.73 26.88
CA ILE A 103 42.74 7.74 25.93
C ILE A 103 44.26 7.58 25.85
N GLY A 104 44.77 7.22 24.68
CA GLY A 104 46.19 7.20 24.38
C GLY A 104 46.50 8.26 23.32
N GLY A 105 47.01 9.41 23.74
CA GLY A 105 47.63 10.38 22.84
C GLY A 105 49.04 9.95 22.45
N LEU A 106 49.50 10.39 21.27
CA LEU A 106 50.93 10.47 20.98
C LEU A 106 51.26 11.76 20.24
N VAL A 107 52.33 12.37 20.74
CA VAL A 107 52.84 13.71 20.49
C VAL A 107 53.78 13.74 19.29
N LEU A 108 53.60 14.80 18.49
CA LEU A 108 54.54 15.57 17.67
C LEU A 108 56.04 15.24 17.79
N THR A 109 56.75 15.18 16.65
CA THR A 109 58.16 15.59 16.58
C THR A 109 58.44 16.30 15.26
N ILE A 110 58.88 17.55 15.39
CA ILE A 110 59.38 18.47 14.37
C ILE A 110 60.88 18.18 14.11
N MET A 111 61.37 18.50 12.91
CA MET A 111 62.72 18.94 12.48
C MET A 111 62.93 18.43 11.04
N VAL A 112 63.37 19.18 10.01
CA VAL A 112 64.45 20.16 9.86
C VAL A 112 64.16 21.04 8.62
N GLY A 113 64.59 22.31 8.63
CA GLY A 113 64.56 23.22 7.49
C GLY A 113 65.92 23.46 6.81
N LEU A 114 65.89 24.39 5.83
CA LEU A 114 66.97 24.93 4.96
C LEU A 114 67.37 24.06 3.76
N ALA A 115 67.58 24.56 2.54
CA ALA A 115 67.59 25.90 1.96
C ALA A 115 67.55 25.77 0.42
N TYR A 116 67.06 26.79 -0.30
CA TYR A 116 67.82 27.60 -1.27
C TYR A 116 66.87 28.49 -2.07
N ALA A 117 67.12 29.80 -2.00
CA ALA A 117 66.54 30.79 -2.88
C ALA A 117 67.49 31.03 -4.07
N CYS A 118 66.95 31.08 -5.28
CA CYS A 118 67.59 31.73 -6.41
C CYS A 118 66.50 32.46 -7.21
N GLY A 119 66.64 33.77 -7.31
CA GLY A 119 65.65 34.67 -7.90
C GLY A 119 65.73 34.78 -9.42
N ALA A 120 64.60 35.12 -10.04
CA ALA A 120 64.49 35.69 -11.38
C ALA A 120 63.27 36.65 -11.42
N PRO A 121 63.30 37.69 -12.27
CA PRO A 121 62.57 38.94 -12.04
C PRO A 121 61.13 38.93 -12.54
N ALA A 122 60.33 39.80 -11.92
CA ALA A 122 58.93 40.05 -12.21
C ALA A 122 58.70 40.64 -13.62
N SER A 123 57.81 40.01 -14.38
CA SER A 123 57.06 40.66 -15.47
C SER A 123 55.71 41.13 -14.94
N ASN A 124 55.48 42.44 -15.06
CA ASN A 124 54.31 43.14 -14.58
C ASN A 124 53.16 42.98 -15.59
N GLU A 125 52.35 41.94 -15.43
CA GLU A 125 51.05 41.86 -16.11
C GLU A 125 49.95 42.34 -15.16
N ALA A 126 49.28 43.42 -15.57
CA ALA A 126 48.11 43.95 -14.90
C ALA A 126 47.00 42.88 -14.87
N ARG A 127 46.83 42.22 -13.71
CA ARG A 127 45.64 41.40 -13.44
C ARG A 127 44.43 42.33 -13.39
N VAL A 128 43.59 42.23 -14.41
CA VAL A 128 42.19 42.65 -14.33
C VAL A 128 41.57 41.96 -13.11
N ALA A 129 41.16 42.74 -12.11
CA ALA A 129 40.50 42.22 -10.92
C ALA A 129 39.21 41.52 -11.36
N ARG A 130 39.14 40.19 -11.18
CA ARG A 130 37.88 39.45 -11.24
C ARG A 130 36.93 40.06 -10.19
N PRO A 131 35.66 40.31 -10.51
CA PRO A 131 34.71 40.77 -9.50
C PRO A 131 34.70 39.76 -8.34
N PRO A 132 34.52 40.22 -7.08
CA PRO A 132 34.53 39.34 -5.94
C PRO A 132 33.46 38.26 -6.15
N ASN A 133 33.88 36.99 -6.04
CA ASN A 133 32.97 35.86 -5.97
C ASN A 133 31.88 36.19 -4.94
N VAL A 134 30.61 36.15 -5.37
CA VAL A 134 29.49 36.12 -4.45
C VAL A 134 29.74 34.95 -3.50
N THR A 135 29.91 35.23 -2.22
CA THR A 135 30.18 34.22 -1.19
C THR A 135 29.07 33.18 -1.15
N PRO A 136 29.38 31.86 -1.08
CA PRO A 136 28.38 30.77 -1.04
C PRO A 136 27.25 31.00 -0.03
N ALA A 137 27.58 31.58 1.12
CA ALA A 137 26.63 31.89 2.20
C ALA A 137 25.52 32.89 1.83
N ALA A 138 25.73 33.77 0.85
CA ALA A 138 24.67 34.69 0.38
C ALA A 138 23.68 34.00 -0.56
N SER A 139 24.19 33.07 -1.37
CA SER A 139 23.39 32.23 -2.27
C SER A 139 22.52 31.24 -1.49
N GLU A 140 23.09 30.58 -0.48
CA GLU A 140 22.39 29.62 0.39
C GLU A 140 21.27 30.30 1.21
N ARG A 141 21.53 31.51 1.76
CA ARG A 141 20.50 32.29 2.47
C ARG A 141 19.35 32.71 1.55
N SER A 142 19.66 33.11 0.31
CA SER A 142 18.63 33.49 -0.66
C SER A 142 17.77 32.30 -1.08
N ALA A 143 18.37 31.12 -1.27
CA ALA A 143 17.65 29.89 -1.58
C ALA A 143 16.76 29.43 -0.41
N SER A 144 17.29 29.44 0.82
CA SER A 144 16.53 29.12 2.03
C SER A 144 15.33 30.05 2.25
N GLN A 145 15.51 31.36 1.99
CA GLN A 145 14.41 32.33 2.08
C GLN A 145 13.34 32.10 1.00
N ALA A 146 13.74 31.80 -0.23
CA ALA A 146 12.80 31.48 -1.32
C ALA A 146 11.98 30.21 -1.01
N ALA A 147 12.63 29.15 -0.52
CA ALA A 147 11.96 27.91 -0.11
C ALA A 147 10.94 28.17 1.02
N THR A 148 11.29 29.01 2.00
CA THR A 148 10.38 29.39 3.09
C THR A 148 9.14 30.12 2.56
N VAL A 149 9.31 31.05 1.61
CA VAL A 149 8.20 31.77 0.98
C VAL A 149 7.32 30.81 0.17
N ALA A 150 7.92 29.92 -0.62
CA ALA A 150 7.18 28.93 -1.40
C ALA A 150 6.37 27.98 -0.51
N ALA A 151 6.94 27.48 0.59
CA ALA A 151 6.22 26.66 1.56
C ALA A 151 5.05 27.42 2.23
N THR A 152 5.23 28.72 2.51
CA THR A 152 4.16 29.56 3.05
C THR A 152 3.00 29.73 2.04
N VAL A 153 3.34 29.91 0.76
CA VAL A 153 2.34 30.01 -0.32
C VAL A 153 1.59 28.69 -0.48
N LEU A 154 2.31 27.55 -0.51
CA LEU A 154 1.71 26.22 -0.56
C LEU A 154 0.72 26.01 0.59
N GLY A 155 1.11 26.32 1.83
CA GLY A 155 0.23 26.15 2.99
C GLY A 155 -1.06 26.99 2.91
N ARG A 156 -0.96 28.23 2.44
CA ARG A 156 -2.14 29.08 2.16
C ARG A 156 -3.05 28.44 1.11
N ASP A 157 -2.48 27.92 0.04
CA ASP A 157 -3.25 27.38 -1.08
C ASP A 157 -3.91 26.04 -0.71
N ILE A 158 -3.26 25.21 0.10
CA ILE A 158 -3.85 24.01 0.71
C ILE A 158 -5.04 24.41 1.60
N LEU A 159 -4.88 25.39 2.50
CA LEU A 159 -5.98 25.87 3.34
C LEU A 159 -7.16 26.39 2.51
N ALA A 160 -6.90 27.05 1.39
CA ALA A 160 -7.96 27.51 0.49
C ALA A 160 -8.68 26.34 -0.21
N VAL A 161 -7.98 25.27 -0.56
CA VAL A 161 -8.60 24.03 -1.06
C VAL A 161 -9.44 23.37 0.02
N MET A 162 -8.92 23.26 1.25
CA MET A 162 -9.64 22.69 2.40
C MET A 162 -10.93 23.46 2.70
N ASP A 163 -10.90 24.79 2.69
CA ASP A 163 -12.08 25.63 2.91
C ASP A 163 -13.17 25.38 1.86
N ARG A 164 -12.79 25.33 0.58
CA ARG A 164 -13.72 25.03 -0.53
C ARG A 164 -14.27 23.61 -0.48
N GLY A 165 -13.46 22.66 -0.04
CA GLY A 165 -13.82 21.25 0.06
C GLY A 165 -14.47 20.86 1.38
N HIS A 166 -14.57 21.78 2.33
CA HIS A 166 -14.97 21.50 3.71
C HIS A 166 -14.18 20.33 4.29
N VAL A 167 -12.85 20.43 4.34
CA VAL A 167 -11.97 19.43 4.96
C VAL A 167 -11.54 19.91 6.33
N ALA A 168 -11.74 19.08 7.35
CA ALA A 168 -11.42 19.44 8.74
C ALA A 168 -9.91 19.57 8.95
N GLY A 169 -9.13 18.58 8.51
CA GLY A 169 -7.70 18.48 8.74
C GLY A 169 -6.98 17.67 7.68
N VAL A 170 -5.72 18.05 7.43
CA VAL A 170 -4.84 17.46 6.41
C VAL A 170 -3.42 17.35 6.95
N SER A 171 -2.77 16.21 6.71
CA SER A 171 -1.33 16.01 6.88
C SER A 171 -0.70 15.54 5.58
N VAL A 172 0.46 16.08 5.21
CA VAL A 172 1.14 15.85 3.93
C VAL A 172 2.63 15.68 4.10
N ALA A 173 3.24 14.87 3.24
CA ALA A 173 4.68 14.69 3.16
C ALA A 173 5.17 14.59 1.71
N ILE A 174 6.39 15.05 1.47
CA ILE A 174 7.09 15.02 0.19
C ILE A 174 8.42 14.29 0.39
N VAL A 175 8.63 13.25 -0.41
CA VAL A 175 9.89 12.52 -0.53
C VAL A 175 10.55 12.91 -1.83
N LYS A 176 11.78 13.42 -1.77
CA LYS A 176 12.56 13.80 -2.95
C LYS A 176 14.01 13.41 -2.76
N ASP A 177 14.64 12.91 -3.81
CA ASP A 177 16.04 12.46 -3.80
C ASP A 177 16.35 11.42 -2.70
N GLY A 178 15.37 10.57 -2.36
CA GLY A 178 15.47 9.53 -1.33
C GLY A 178 15.24 10.02 0.11
N GLU A 179 14.99 11.31 0.31
CA GLU A 179 14.84 11.92 1.63
C GLU A 179 13.44 12.49 1.87
N LEU A 180 13.03 12.57 3.13
CA LEU A 180 11.86 13.35 3.55
C LEU A 180 12.18 14.84 3.36
N ALA A 181 11.79 15.39 2.21
CA ALA A 181 12.15 16.74 1.79
C ALA A 181 11.30 17.83 2.46
N TRP A 182 10.02 17.54 2.71
CA TRP A 182 9.10 18.50 3.33
C TRP A 182 7.88 17.82 3.95
N THR A 183 7.31 18.43 4.98
CA THR A 183 6.05 18.03 5.61
C THR A 183 5.16 19.25 5.89
N GLY A 184 3.85 19.03 5.95
CA GLY A 184 2.87 20.06 6.28
C GLY A 184 1.67 19.47 7.00
N ALA A 185 1.08 20.25 7.90
CA ALA A 185 -0.09 19.87 8.68
C ALA A 185 -1.02 21.08 8.83
N TYR A 186 -2.31 20.89 8.56
CA TYR A 186 -3.29 21.96 8.45
C TYR A 186 -4.64 21.55 9.03
N GLY A 187 -5.36 22.51 9.61
CA GLY A 187 -6.71 22.30 10.14
C GLY A 187 -6.74 21.59 11.50
N LEU A 188 -7.81 20.84 11.74
CA LEU A 188 -8.15 20.25 13.03
C LEU A 188 -8.27 18.72 12.95
N ALA A 189 -7.59 18.04 13.86
CA ALA A 189 -7.72 16.61 14.11
C ALA A 189 -9.04 16.29 14.85
N ASP A 190 -9.47 17.21 15.72
CA ASP A 190 -10.76 17.19 16.42
C ASP A 190 -11.36 18.61 16.36
N VAL A 191 -12.47 18.75 15.64
CA VAL A 191 -13.18 20.01 15.42
C VAL A 191 -13.86 20.49 16.69
N GLU A 192 -14.50 19.60 17.45
CA GLU A 192 -15.23 19.93 18.66
C GLU A 192 -14.32 20.39 19.80
N ARG A 193 -13.14 19.76 19.94
CA ARG A 193 -12.12 20.10 20.96
C ARG A 193 -11.12 21.14 20.49
N GLY A 194 -11.11 21.47 19.19
CA GLY A 194 -10.17 22.40 18.59
C GLY A 194 -8.72 21.89 18.60
N VAL A 195 -8.52 20.57 18.48
CA VAL A 195 -7.18 19.96 18.43
C VAL A 195 -6.60 20.16 17.04
N PRO A 196 -5.45 20.84 16.89
CA PRO A 196 -4.84 21.06 15.59
C PRO A 196 -4.24 19.76 15.04
N VAL A 197 -4.24 19.62 13.71
CA VAL A 197 -3.41 18.60 13.05
C VAL A 197 -1.94 18.98 13.22
N THR A 198 -1.11 17.98 13.52
CA THR A 198 0.35 18.08 13.54
C THR A 198 0.95 17.00 12.64
N THR A 199 2.26 17.05 12.41
CA THR A 199 2.95 15.97 11.66
C THR A 199 2.90 14.63 12.38
N GLY A 200 2.74 14.61 13.71
CA GLY A 200 2.54 13.40 14.52
C GLY A 200 1.08 13.03 14.75
N THR A 201 0.13 13.67 14.05
CA THR A 201 -1.28 13.24 14.11
C THR A 201 -1.45 12.00 13.26
N LEU A 202 -1.99 10.93 13.87
CA LEU A 202 -2.31 9.69 13.17
C LEU A 202 -3.63 9.85 12.41
N PHE A 203 -3.72 9.31 11.21
CA PHE A 203 -4.93 9.24 10.41
C PHE A 203 -5.21 7.79 10.06
N MET A 204 -6.49 7.42 9.95
CA MET A 204 -6.86 6.17 9.29
C MET A 204 -6.52 6.27 7.80
N ALA A 205 -5.70 5.36 7.32
CA ALA A 205 -5.15 5.35 5.98
C ALA A 205 -6.17 4.92 4.91
N ALA A 206 -7.32 4.35 5.31
CA ALA A 206 -8.25 3.71 4.38
C ALA A 206 -7.49 2.75 3.46
N SER A 207 -7.87 2.62 2.18
CA SER A 207 -7.22 1.66 1.27
C SER A 207 -5.74 1.93 0.94
N VAL A 208 -5.13 3.03 1.41
CA VAL A 208 -3.65 3.10 1.44
C VAL A 208 -3.04 1.97 2.28
N SER A 209 -3.80 1.46 3.27
CA SER A 209 -3.45 0.27 4.06
C SER A 209 -3.07 -0.94 3.19
N LYS A 210 -3.67 -1.06 2.00
CA LYS A 210 -3.41 -2.19 1.09
C LYS A 210 -1.96 -2.24 0.61
N ALA A 211 -1.37 -1.07 0.37
CA ALA A 211 0.04 -0.95 0.00
C ALA A 211 0.96 -1.43 1.12
N VAL A 212 0.63 -1.11 2.38
CA VAL A 212 1.39 -1.52 3.57
C VAL A 212 1.18 -3.00 3.89
N ALA A 213 -0.06 -3.50 3.81
CA ALA A 213 -0.34 -4.92 3.96
C ALA A 213 0.39 -5.76 2.90
N THR A 214 0.51 -5.24 1.68
CA THR A 214 1.27 -5.89 0.61
C THR A 214 2.77 -5.87 0.87
N LEU A 215 3.31 -4.80 1.47
CA LEU A 215 4.69 -4.77 1.92
C LEU A 215 4.97 -5.90 2.93
N CYS A 216 4.08 -6.13 3.89
CA CYS A 216 4.18 -7.27 4.82
C CYS A 216 4.09 -8.62 4.10
N ALA A 217 3.17 -8.78 3.13
CA ALA A 217 3.07 -10.02 2.36
C ALA A 217 4.33 -10.31 1.53
N VAL A 218 4.93 -9.27 0.94
CA VAL A 218 6.19 -9.37 0.19
C VAL A 218 7.38 -9.68 1.11
N ALA A 219 7.36 -9.20 2.36
CA ALA A 219 8.34 -9.61 3.37
C ALA A 219 8.23 -11.10 3.69
N ALA A 220 7.01 -11.60 3.89
CA ALA A 220 6.77 -13.01 4.16
C ALA A 220 7.20 -13.91 2.99
N LEU A 221 6.95 -13.47 1.75
CA LEU A 221 7.42 -14.15 0.54
C LEU A 221 8.95 -14.15 0.39
N ALA A 222 9.64 -13.20 1.02
CA ALA A 222 11.09 -13.06 0.95
C ALA A 222 11.83 -13.77 2.09
N ASP A 223 11.11 -14.25 3.10
CA ASP A 223 11.68 -14.95 4.24
C ASP A 223 11.88 -16.44 3.92
N ASP A 224 13.14 -16.88 3.85
CA ASP A 224 13.51 -18.28 3.62
C ASP A 224 12.96 -19.25 4.69
N GLY A 225 12.54 -18.74 5.85
CA GLY A 225 11.90 -19.50 6.93
C GLY A 225 10.40 -19.70 6.77
N VAL A 226 9.77 -18.99 5.82
CA VAL A 226 8.32 -19.03 5.57
C VAL A 226 8.06 -19.80 4.27
N ASP A 227 7.32 -20.89 4.36
CA ASP A 227 6.86 -21.64 3.19
C ASP A 227 5.68 -20.91 2.55
N LEU A 228 5.96 -20.01 1.62
CA LEU A 228 4.98 -19.20 0.90
C LEU A 228 5.46 -18.92 -0.53
N ASP A 229 4.60 -19.14 -1.52
CA ASP A 229 4.88 -18.85 -2.93
C ASP A 229 3.75 -17.99 -3.51
N LEU A 230 4.14 -16.95 -4.25
CA LEU A 230 3.23 -16.00 -4.87
C LEU A 230 2.26 -16.66 -5.85
N ASP A 231 2.66 -17.75 -6.50
CA ASP A 231 1.91 -18.48 -7.52
C ASP A 231 1.35 -19.83 -7.04
N ALA A 232 1.63 -20.23 -5.79
CA ALA A 232 1.03 -21.42 -5.21
C ALA A 232 -0.46 -21.20 -4.84
N PRO A 233 -1.29 -22.26 -4.87
CA PRO A 233 -2.65 -22.22 -4.35
C PRO A 233 -2.70 -21.78 -2.88
N ILE A 234 -3.52 -20.79 -2.54
CA ILE A 234 -3.66 -20.32 -1.14
C ILE A 234 -4.21 -21.40 -0.19
N ASN A 235 -4.96 -22.36 -0.72
CA ASN A 235 -5.51 -23.48 0.05
C ASN A 235 -4.45 -24.47 0.54
N ASP A 236 -3.20 -24.35 0.07
CA ASP A 236 -2.08 -25.13 0.62
C ASP A 236 -1.70 -24.61 2.02
N HIS A 237 -2.07 -23.36 2.36
CA HIS A 237 -1.81 -22.74 3.65
C HIS A 237 -3.07 -22.67 4.53
N LEU A 238 -4.24 -22.44 3.97
CA LEU A 238 -5.46 -22.16 4.75
C LEU A 238 -6.04 -23.42 5.44
N PRO A 239 -6.61 -23.28 6.66
CA PRO A 239 -7.28 -24.39 7.36
C PRO A 239 -8.67 -24.72 6.80
N VAL A 240 -9.17 -23.92 5.85
CA VAL A 240 -10.47 -24.06 5.19
C VAL A 240 -10.29 -23.90 3.69
N SER A 241 -11.25 -24.43 2.91
CA SER A 241 -11.21 -24.32 1.45
C SER A 241 -11.86 -23.02 0.99
N VAL A 242 -11.08 -22.10 0.43
CA VAL A 242 -11.57 -20.93 -0.30
C VAL A 242 -11.39 -21.22 -1.80
N ALA A 243 -12.50 -21.42 -2.50
CA ALA A 243 -12.47 -21.84 -3.90
C ALA A 243 -13.58 -21.19 -4.71
N HIS A 244 -13.25 -20.81 -5.94
CA HIS A 244 -14.24 -20.30 -6.88
C HIS A 244 -15.29 -21.40 -7.19
N PRO A 245 -16.60 -21.13 -7.09
CA PRO A 245 -17.64 -22.16 -7.14
C PRO A 245 -17.75 -22.89 -8.48
N THR A 246 -17.33 -22.25 -9.57
CA THR A 246 -17.49 -22.77 -10.94
C THR A 246 -16.18 -22.86 -11.75
N SER A 247 -15.06 -22.40 -11.20
CA SER A 247 -13.77 -22.39 -11.89
C SER A 247 -12.82 -23.37 -11.21
N PRO A 248 -12.15 -24.27 -11.96
CA PRO A 248 -11.17 -25.17 -11.38
C PRO A 248 -9.81 -24.48 -11.11
N THR A 249 -9.65 -23.23 -11.54
CA THR A 249 -8.38 -22.48 -11.37
C THR A 249 -8.19 -22.13 -9.90
N PRO A 250 -7.08 -22.55 -9.25
CA PRO A 250 -6.81 -22.16 -7.88
C PRO A 250 -6.60 -20.65 -7.73
N ILE A 251 -7.03 -20.10 -6.60
CA ILE A 251 -6.69 -18.74 -6.19
C ILE A 251 -5.26 -18.77 -5.63
N THR A 252 -4.44 -17.79 -6.00
CA THR A 252 -3.04 -17.65 -5.57
C THR A 252 -2.87 -16.31 -4.87
N LEU A 253 -1.77 -16.14 -4.13
CA LEU A 253 -1.46 -14.86 -3.50
C LEU A 253 -1.30 -13.74 -4.53
N ARG A 254 -0.74 -14.05 -5.72
CA ARG A 254 -0.70 -13.11 -6.85
C ARG A 254 -2.09 -12.61 -7.19
N HIS A 255 -3.05 -13.53 -7.37
CA HIS A 255 -4.41 -13.15 -7.72
C HIS A 255 -5.07 -12.26 -6.67
N LEU A 256 -4.80 -12.50 -5.39
CA LEU A 256 -5.32 -11.68 -4.30
C LEU A 256 -4.74 -10.26 -4.35
N LEU A 257 -3.41 -10.16 -4.44
CA LEU A 257 -2.69 -8.89 -4.44
C LEU A 257 -2.91 -8.08 -5.73
N THR A 258 -3.22 -8.71 -6.86
CA THR A 258 -3.53 -8.00 -8.12
C THR A 258 -5.02 -7.70 -8.31
N HIS A 259 -5.87 -8.01 -7.33
CA HIS A 259 -7.32 -7.90 -7.46
C HIS A 259 -7.88 -8.69 -8.66
N THR A 260 -7.36 -9.89 -8.90
CA THR A 260 -7.80 -10.77 -9.99
C THR A 260 -8.22 -12.14 -9.47
N ALA A 261 -8.48 -12.29 -8.17
CA ALA A 261 -8.95 -13.54 -7.59
C ALA A 261 -10.40 -13.88 -7.96
N GLY A 262 -11.14 -12.90 -8.49
CA GLY A 262 -12.57 -13.02 -8.72
C GLY A 262 -13.36 -13.12 -7.42
N ILE A 263 -12.85 -12.52 -6.33
CA ILE A 263 -13.58 -12.36 -5.08
C ILE A 263 -14.36 -11.05 -5.18
N HIS A 264 -15.67 -11.12 -4.99
CA HIS A 264 -16.59 -10.01 -5.07
C HIS A 264 -16.98 -9.58 -3.65
N ASP A 265 -16.79 -8.29 -3.35
CA ASP A 265 -17.13 -7.72 -2.05
C ASP A 265 -18.66 -7.57 -1.88
N ASP A 266 -19.22 -8.16 -0.82
CA ASP A 266 -20.57 -7.85 -0.35
C ASP A 266 -20.51 -6.61 0.56
N TYR A 267 -20.59 -5.42 -0.03
CA TYR A 267 -20.53 -4.15 0.72
C TYR A 267 -21.56 -4.05 1.86
N PRO A 268 -22.84 -4.43 1.69
CA PRO A 268 -23.76 -4.53 2.82
C PRO A 268 -23.25 -5.39 3.98
N ALA A 269 -22.61 -6.54 3.69
CA ALA A 269 -22.01 -7.37 4.73
C ALA A 269 -20.78 -6.70 5.36
N ILE A 270 -19.84 -6.18 4.55
CA ILE A 270 -18.63 -5.50 5.04
C ILE A 270 -18.98 -4.31 5.94
N LEU A 271 -19.81 -3.39 5.45
CA LEU A 271 -20.21 -2.19 6.20
C LEU A 271 -21.06 -2.53 7.43
N GLY A 272 -21.78 -3.65 7.41
CA GLY A 272 -22.58 -4.12 8.53
C GLY A 272 -21.75 -4.58 9.74
N GLU A 273 -20.47 -4.87 9.54
CA GLU A 273 -19.54 -5.41 10.55
C GLU A 273 -18.63 -4.32 11.14
N TYR A 274 -18.85 -3.06 10.78
CA TYR A 274 -18.13 -1.91 11.34
C TYR A 274 -18.53 -1.71 12.81
N VAL A 275 -17.51 -1.63 13.67
CA VAL A 275 -17.64 -1.39 15.10
C VAL A 275 -17.28 0.07 15.39
N PHE A 276 -18.29 0.90 15.67
CA PHE A 276 -18.08 2.30 16.02
C PHE A 276 -17.67 2.45 17.49
N GLY A 277 -16.61 3.23 17.73
CA GLY A 277 -16.05 3.55 19.04
C GLY A 277 -15.10 2.51 19.62
N ALA A 278 -14.78 1.43 18.89
CA ALA A 278 -13.89 0.37 19.34
C ALA A 278 -13.25 -0.38 18.16
N ASP A 279 -12.26 -1.21 18.44
CA ASP A 279 -11.75 -2.20 17.48
C ASP A 279 -12.74 -3.36 17.34
N ALA A 280 -12.79 -3.96 16.16
CA ALA A 280 -13.41 -5.27 15.99
C ALA A 280 -12.59 -6.33 16.73
N THR A 281 -13.26 -7.33 17.29
CA THR A 281 -12.63 -8.40 18.09
C THR A 281 -12.69 -9.77 17.43
N GLU A 282 -13.39 -9.90 16.29
CA GLU A 282 -13.46 -11.16 15.54
C GLU A 282 -12.10 -11.43 14.87
N PRO A 283 -11.51 -12.63 15.03
CA PRO A 283 -10.28 -12.99 14.34
C PRO A 283 -10.41 -12.95 12.82
N LEU A 284 -9.34 -12.56 12.12
CA LEU A 284 -9.30 -12.40 10.67
C LEU A 284 -9.78 -13.67 9.93
N GLY A 285 -9.28 -14.83 10.37
CA GLY A 285 -9.64 -16.12 9.78
C GLY A 285 -11.07 -16.58 10.04
N ASP A 286 -11.65 -16.21 11.18
CA ASP A 286 -13.04 -16.54 11.49
C ASP A 286 -13.99 -15.75 10.58
N TYR A 287 -13.72 -14.44 10.43
CA TYR A 287 -14.45 -13.57 9.51
C TYR A 287 -14.38 -14.07 8.06
N LEU A 288 -13.17 -14.22 7.51
CA LEU A 288 -12.98 -14.66 6.13
C LEU A 288 -13.47 -16.09 5.91
N GLY A 289 -13.24 -16.99 6.87
CA GLY A 289 -13.73 -18.37 6.82
C GLY A 289 -15.26 -18.40 6.73
N ARG A 290 -15.95 -17.57 7.50
CA ARG A 290 -17.42 -17.50 7.47
C ARG A 290 -17.98 -16.99 6.14
N HIS A 291 -17.29 -16.06 5.49
CA HIS A 291 -17.75 -15.40 4.26
C HIS A 291 -17.26 -16.06 2.95
N LEU A 292 -16.03 -16.57 2.91
CA LEU A 292 -15.38 -17.02 1.67
C LEU A 292 -15.14 -18.54 1.59
N SER A 293 -15.14 -19.25 2.73
CA SER A 293 -14.90 -20.69 2.69
C SER A 293 -16.11 -21.46 2.18
N VAL A 294 -15.87 -22.54 1.43
CA VAL A 294 -16.92 -23.46 0.98
C VAL A 294 -17.59 -24.08 2.20
N GLY A 295 -18.86 -23.69 2.44
CA GLY A 295 -19.64 -24.13 3.60
C GLY A 295 -19.58 -23.20 4.82
N GLY A 296 -18.92 -22.04 4.72
CA GLY A 296 -18.98 -20.98 5.72
C GLY A 296 -20.42 -20.50 5.95
N SER A 297 -20.75 -20.08 7.17
CA SER A 297 -22.15 -19.81 7.53
C SER A 297 -22.75 -18.57 6.85
N ALA A 298 -21.92 -17.68 6.29
CA ALA A 298 -22.34 -16.55 5.46
C ALA A 298 -21.86 -16.67 4.02
N TYR A 299 -21.33 -17.83 3.62
CA TYR A 299 -20.85 -18.07 2.26
C TYR A 299 -21.98 -17.93 1.25
N GLN A 300 -21.72 -17.19 0.18
CA GLN A 300 -22.58 -17.12 -0.99
C GLN A 300 -21.73 -17.31 -2.24
N ALA A 301 -22.20 -18.09 -3.21
CA ALA A 301 -21.52 -18.22 -4.49
C ALA A 301 -21.38 -16.88 -5.23
N ALA A 302 -22.23 -15.90 -4.91
CA ALA A 302 -22.17 -14.53 -5.43
C ALA A 302 -20.98 -13.72 -4.90
N HIS A 303 -20.28 -14.18 -3.85
CA HIS A 303 -19.00 -13.60 -3.42
C HIS A 303 -17.86 -13.91 -4.41
N PHE A 304 -18.15 -14.60 -5.52
CA PHE A 304 -17.18 -14.94 -6.55
C PHE A 304 -17.69 -14.53 -7.94
N GLY A 305 -16.89 -13.73 -8.64
CA GLY A 305 -17.18 -13.16 -9.95
C GLY A 305 -16.51 -13.92 -11.10
N ALA A 306 -15.50 -13.28 -11.71
CA ALA A 306 -14.75 -13.87 -12.82
C ALA A 306 -13.81 -14.99 -12.34
N ALA A 307 -13.39 -15.88 -13.26
CA ALA A 307 -12.39 -16.89 -12.91
C ALA A 307 -11.06 -16.22 -12.49
N PRO A 308 -10.31 -16.80 -11.52
CA PRO A 308 -9.04 -16.25 -11.09
C PRO A 308 -8.08 -15.99 -12.25
N GLY A 309 -7.46 -14.81 -12.27
CA GLY A 309 -6.52 -14.34 -13.28
C GLY A 309 -7.13 -13.80 -14.57
N THR A 310 -8.47 -13.85 -14.72
CA THR A 310 -9.12 -13.52 -16.01
C THR A 310 -9.71 -12.12 -16.10
N ALA A 311 -10.00 -11.46 -14.98
CA ALA A 311 -10.49 -10.09 -14.93
C ALA A 311 -10.01 -9.39 -13.66
N TYR A 312 -9.87 -8.07 -13.73
CA TYR A 312 -9.67 -7.22 -12.56
C TYR A 312 -11.02 -6.93 -11.89
N GLU A 313 -11.04 -7.08 -10.58
CA GLU A 313 -12.14 -6.72 -9.70
C GLU A 313 -11.56 -6.33 -8.34
N TYR A 314 -11.59 -5.03 -8.04
CA TYR A 314 -11.13 -4.51 -6.75
C TYR A 314 -11.89 -5.21 -5.61
N SER A 315 -11.15 -5.76 -4.66
CA SER A 315 -11.72 -6.50 -3.54
C SER A 315 -10.94 -6.28 -2.27
N ASN A 316 -11.66 -5.79 -1.26
CA ASN A 316 -11.22 -5.69 0.13
C ASN A 316 -11.01 -7.09 0.69
N TRP A 317 -12.01 -7.97 0.57
CA TRP A 317 -11.91 -9.36 1.02
C TRP A 317 -10.75 -10.13 0.40
N GLY A 318 -10.48 -9.93 -0.89
CA GLY A 318 -9.34 -10.55 -1.57
C GLY A 318 -8.01 -10.11 -0.95
N LEU A 319 -7.84 -8.82 -0.68
CA LEU A 319 -6.60 -8.35 -0.07
C LEU A 319 -6.49 -8.71 1.43
N THR A 320 -7.59 -8.66 2.16
CA THR A 320 -7.67 -9.17 3.54
C THR A 320 -7.30 -10.65 3.62
N LEU A 321 -7.74 -11.45 2.64
CA LEU A 321 -7.37 -12.86 2.52
C LEU A 321 -5.87 -13.06 2.28
N ALA A 322 -5.20 -12.13 1.58
CA ALA A 322 -3.73 -12.16 1.46
C ALA A 322 -3.07 -11.98 2.83
N GLY A 323 -3.58 -11.08 3.67
CA GLY A 323 -3.13 -10.91 5.06
C GLY A 323 -3.34 -12.17 5.90
N TRP A 324 -4.48 -12.85 5.75
CA TRP A 324 -4.72 -14.11 6.47
C TRP A 324 -3.83 -15.26 5.99
N VAL A 325 -3.52 -15.34 4.69
CA VAL A 325 -2.54 -16.31 4.18
C VAL A 325 -1.17 -16.08 4.83
N VAL A 326 -0.73 -14.82 4.98
CA VAL A 326 0.51 -14.46 5.69
C VAL A 326 0.44 -14.89 7.15
N GLU A 327 -0.67 -14.61 7.86
CA GLU A 327 -0.86 -15.02 9.25
C GLU A 327 -0.70 -16.53 9.44
N VAL A 328 -1.30 -17.32 8.57
CA VAL A 328 -1.23 -18.79 8.66
C VAL A 328 0.15 -19.32 8.28
N ALA A 329 0.76 -18.79 7.21
CA ALA A 329 2.08 -19.22 6.74
C ALA A 329 3.19 -18.91 7.76
N THR A 330 3.13 -17.73 8.39
CA THR A 330 4.09 -17.27 9.39
C THR A 330 3.76 -17.76 10.81
N ARG A 331 2.54 -18.27 11.02
CA ARG A 331 2.00 -18.68 12.33
C ARG A 331 2.01 -17.55 13.38
N THR A 332 1.89 -16.32 12.92
CA THR A 332 1.90 -15.11 13.72
C THR A 332 0.71 -14.26 13.30
N ASP A 333 -0.04 -13.71 14.27
CA ASP A 333 -1.12 -12.76 14.00
C ASP A 333 -0.65 -11.68 13.01
N PHE A 334 -1.46 -11.39 11.97
CA PHE A 334 -0.98 -10.53 10.88
C PHE A 334 -0.54 -9.13 11.36
N ALA A 335 -1.23 -8.53 12.33
CA ALA A 335 -0.84 -7.23 12.86
C ALA A 335 0.48 -7.32 13.63
N ALA A 336 0.66 -8.37 14.43
CA ALA A 336 1.93 -8.61 15.14
C ALA A 336 3.09 -8.88 14.17
N TYR A 337 2.84 -9.62 13.08
CA TYR A 337 3.82 -9.88 12.02
C TYR A 337 4.25 -8.57 11.34
N CYS A 338 3.31 -7.73 10.92
CA CYS A 338 3.64 -6.42 10.35
C CYS A 338 4.44 -5.54 11.33
N GLN A 339 4.10 -5.59 12.63
CA GLN A 339 4.83 -4.86 13.66
C GLN A 339 6.30 -5.30 13.72
N SER A 340 6.58 -6.60 13.88
CA SER A 340 7.94 -7.10 14.11
C SER A 340 8.81 -7.12 12.85
N GLU A 341 8.23 -7.41 11.69
CA GLU A 341 9.00 -7.63 10.46
C GLU A 341 9.10 -6.40 9.57
N ILE A 342 8.20 -5.42 9.73
CA ILE A 342 8.16 -4.23 8.89
C ILE A 342 8.25 -2.95 9.72
N PHE A 343 7.34 -2.73 10.67
CA PHE A 343 7.23 -1.43 11.34
C PHE A 343 8.44 -1.15 12.23
N GLU A 344 8.82 -2.10 13.09
CA GLU A 344 10.00 -1.96 13.97
C GLU A 344 11.32 -1.83 13.18
N PRO A 345 11.63 -2.67 12.18
CA PRO A 345 12.87 -2.54 11.40
C PRO A 345 12.97 -1.24 10.59
N MET A 346 11.83 -0.66 10.21
CA MET A 346 11.76 0.63 9.51
C MET A 346 11.69 1.83 10.46
N GLY A 347 11.42 1.62 11.76
CA GLY A 347 11.21 2.70 12.71
C GLY A 347 9.86 3.42 12.57
N LEU A 348 8.81 2.73 12.09
CA LEU A 348 7.46 3.28 11.95
C LEU A 348 6.72 3.26 13.30
N GLU A 349 7.19 4.09 14.23
CA GLU A 349 6.73 4.09 15.63
C GLU A 349 5.25 4.52 15.80
N ASP A 350 4.70 5.30 14.85
CA ASP A 350 3.34 5.84 14.90
C ASP A 350 2.40 5.12 13.93
N THR A 351 2.70 3.85 13.59
CA THR A 351 1.94 3.04 12.64
C THR A 351 1.35 1.80 13.31
N HIS A 352 0.02 1.73 13.37
CA HIS A 352 -0.71 0.70 14.11
C HIS A 352 -1.98 0.24 13.37
N TRP A 353 -2.31 -1.04 13.46
CA TRP A 353 -3.54 -1.58 12.87
C TRP A 353 -4.79 -1.27 13.70
N PHE A 354 -4.68 -1.19 15.03
CA PHE A 354 -5.81 -1.09 15.95
C PHE A 354 -5.76 0.17 16.80
N LEU A 355 -6.94 0.70 17.18
CA LEU A 355 -7.07 1.87 18.07
C LEU A 355 -6.43 1.61 19.43
N ARG A 356 -6.60 0.40 19.97
CA ARG A 356 -6.04 0.01 21.28
C ARG A 356 -4.52 0.13 21.37
N ASP A 357 -3.83 0.16 20.23
CA ASP A 357 -2.38 0.27 20.14
C ASP A 357 -1.91 1.73 19.93
N THR A 358 -2.85 2.69 19.87
CA THR A 358 -2.57 4.13 19.73
C THR A 358 -2.75 4.89 21.04
N GLU A 359 -2.10 6.05 21.19
CA GLU A 359 -2.40 6.98 22.28
C GLU A 359 -3.67 7.81 21.95
N GLY A 360 -4.68 7.77 22.83
CA GLY A 360 -6.06 8.11 22.48
C GLY A 360 -6.32 9.45 21.76
N ASP A 361 -5.68 10.56 22.16
CA ASP A 361 -5.88 11.88 21.53
C ASP A 361 -4.98 12.08 20.28
N ALA A 362 -4.14 11.11 19.91
CA ALA A 362 -3.20 11.23 18.79
C ALA A 362 -3.83 10.96 17.41
N VAL A 363 -4.99 10.28 17.38
CA VAL A 363 -5.68 9.90 16.14
C VAL A 363 -6.72 10.95 15.75
N ALA A 364 -6.64 11.45 14.52
CA ALA A 364 -7.64 12.36 13.97
C ALA A 364 -9.03 11.70 13.88
N LEU A 365 -10.06 12.44 14.29
CA LEU A 365 -11.44 11.99 14.17
C LEU A 365 -11.90 12.05 12.71
N PRO A 366 -12.54 10.99 12.17
CA PRO A 366 -13.14 11.03 10.85
C PRO A 366 -14.35 11.96 10.82
N TYR A 367 -14.45 12.82 9.80
CA TYR A 367 -15.58 13.77 9.64
C TYR A 367 -16.28 13.65 8.28
N GLU A 368 -17.59 13.90 8.30
CA GLU A 368 -18.40 14.20 7.12
C GLU A 368 -18.89 15.64 7.23
N TRP A 369 -19.04 16.32 6.08
CA TRP A 369 -19.68 17.63 6.01
C TRP A 369 -21.17 17.45 5.66
N ASP A 370 -22.07 17.91 6.53
CA ASP A 370 -23.52 17.75 6.35
C ASP A 370 -24.19 18.90 5.56
N GLY A 371 -23.39 19.83 5.02
CA GLY A 371 -23.85 21.05 4.36
C GLY A 371 -23.86 22.28 5.27
N ALA A 372 -23.71 22.10 6.58
CA ALA A 372 -23.68 23.21 7.55
C ALA A 372 -22.55 23.09 8.57
N ARG A 373 -22.19 21.87 8.98
CA ARG A 373 -21.14 21.61 9.96
C ARG A 373 -20.45 20.28 9.71
N PHE A 374 -19.27 20.14 10.32
CA PHE A 374 -18.60 18.87 10.46
C PHE A 374 -19.37 17.97 11.43
N HIS A 375 -19.52 16.70 11.06
CA HIS A 375 -20.14 15.66 11.85
C HIS A 375 -19.24 14.42 11.87
N THR A 376 -18.75 14.05 13.04
CA THR A 376 -17.95 12.82 13.22
C THR A 376 -18.83 11.61 13.55
N ARG A 377 -18.40 10.42 13.11
CA ARG A 377 -18.95 9.13 13.56
C ARG A 377 -18.16 8.54 14.74
N GLY A 378 -17.17 9.27 15.24
CA GLY A 378 -16.14 8.73 16.13
C GLY A 378 -15.15 7.84 15.37
N HIS A 379 -14.19 7.28 16.10
CA HIS A 379 -13.35 6.21 15.56
C HIS A 379 -14.17 4.95 15.33
N TYR A 380 -13.70 4.07 14.45
CA TYR A 380 -14.31 2.77 14.17
C TYR A 380 -13.24 1.76 13.75
N GLY A 381 -13.60 0.49 13.76
CA GLY A 381 -12.80 -0.60 13.21
C GLY A 381 -13.68 -1.72 12.63
N TYR A 382 -13.07 -2.71 11.98
CA TYR A 382 -13.72 -3.83 11.30
C TYR A 382 -12.82 -5.08 11.24
N PRO A 383 -13.40 -6.29 11.15
CA PRO A 383 -12.64 -7.54 11.18
C PRO A 383 -11.67 -7.73 10.01
N ASP A 384 -11.97 -7.15 8.84
CA ASP A 384 -11.15 -7.23 7.63
C ASP A 384 -10.05 -6.16 7.55
N TYR A 385 -9.56 -5.72 8.71
CA TYR A 385 -8.66 -4.58 8.93
C TYR A 385 -7.45 -4.40 7.97
N PRO A 386 -6.78 -5.44 7.42
CA PRO A 386 -5.65 -5.25 6.50
C PRO A 386 -5.98 -4.43 5.25
N ASP A 387 -7.25 -4.37 4.85
CA ASP A 387 -7.66 -3.68 3.64
C ASP A 387 -7.73 -2.16 3.80
N GLY A 388 -7.86 -1.65 5.04
CA GLY A 388 -8.29 -0.26 5.23
C GLY A 388 -7.97 0.41 6.56
N GLN A 389 -7.73 -0.35 7.63
CA GLN A 389 -7.82 0.18 9.00
C GLN A 389 -6.52 0.82 9.53
N LEU A 390 -5.41 0.74 8.81
CA LEU A 390 -4.11 1.20 9.31
C LEU A 390 -4.20 2.65 9.79
N ARG A 391 -3.69 2.94 10.99
CA ARG A 391 -3.56 4.29 11.54
C ARG A 391 -2.08 4.64 11.53
N THR A 392 -1.76 5.75 10.89
CA THR A 392 -0.37 6.10 10.58
C THR A 392 -0.23 7.61 10.40
N THR A 393 1.01 8.09 10.35
CA THR A 393 1.34 9.49 10.07
C THR A 393 1.74 9.67 8.60
N ALA A 394 1.76 10.92 8.14
CA ALA A 394 2.27 11.22 6.80
C ALA A 394 3.78 10.94 6.68
N THR A 395 4.52 11.04 7.78
CA THR A 395 5.96 10.78 7.85
C THR A 395 6.28 9.29 7.77
N ASP A 396 5.54 8.43 8.49
CA ASP A 396 5.76 6.98 8.43
C ASP A 396 5.44 6.42 7.03
N LEU A 397 4.35 6.89 6.41
CA LEU A 397 4.06 6.54 5.03
C LEU A 397 5.11 7.11 4.05
N ALA A 398 5.73 8.24 4.35
CA ALA A 398 6.83 8.75 3.55
C ALA A 398 8.05 7.79 3.61
N ASP A 399 8.31 7.16 4.76
CA ASP A 399 9.35 6.14 4.89
C ASP A 399 9.00 4.85 4.14
N VAL A 400 7.72 4.48 4.05
CA VAL A 400 7.25 3.43 3.13
C VAL A 400 7.58 3.79 1.68
N LEU A 401 7.34 5.04 1.26
CA LEU A 401 7.69 5.49 -0.10
C LEU A 401 9.21 5.50 -0.33
N ARG A 402 9.99 5.98 0.65
CA ARG A 402 11.47 5.97 0.61
C ARG A 402 12.00 4.55 0.47
N LEU A 403 11.43 3.57 1.17
CA LEU A 403 11.81 2.16 1.03
C LEU A 403 11.56 1.63 -0.38
N VAL A 404 10.40 1.95 -0.97
CA VAL A 404 10.05 1.54 -2.34
C VAL A 404 11.00 2.19 -3.36
N ILE A 405 11.21 3.51 -3.26
CA ILE A 405 12.16 4.27 -4.09
C ILE A 405 13.58 3.72 -3.95
N GLY A 406 14.00 3.42 -2.72
CA GLY A 406 15.28 2.84 -2.37
C GLY A 406 15.42 1.34 -2.69
N ARG A 407 14.41 0.73 -3.35
CA ARG A 407 14.40 -0.70 -3.73
C ARG A 407 14.70 -1.62 -2.55
N GLY A 408 14.00 -1.39 -1.45
CA GLY A 408 14.07 -2.19 -0.22
C GLY A 408 15.17 -1.77 0.74
N THR A 409 15.80 -0.60 0.53
CA THR A 409 16.76 0.00 1.46
C THR A 409 16.22 1.33 1.98
N LEU A 410 16.26 1.51 3.29
CA LEU A 410 15.90 2.74 4.01
C LEU A 410 17.06 3.09 4.93
N ASP A 411 17.58 4.33 4.82
CA ASP A 411 18.68 4.83 5.66
C ASP A 411 19.92 3.90 5.76
N GLY A 412 20.24 3.24 4.64
CA GLY A 412 21.37 2.30 4.55
C GLY A 412 21.07 0.88 5.07
N THR A 413 19.90 0.65 5.67
CA THR A 413 19.43 -0.66 6.13
C THR A 413 18.60 -1.33 5.05
N ARG A 414 18.91 -2.60 4.72
CA ARG A 414 18.10 -3.40 3.79
C ARG A 414 16.97 -4.09 4.56
N VAL A 415 15.74 -3.61 4.35
CA VAL A 415 14.52 -4.20 4.93
C VAL A 415 13.97 -5.29 4.00
N LEU A 416 14.01 -5.07 2.68
CA LEU A 416 13.56 -6.05 1.69
C LEU A 416 14.62 -6.30 0.61
N PRO A 417 14.70 -7.51 0.04
CA PRO A 417 15.46 -7.74 -1.18
C PRO A 417 14.97 -6.85 -2.32
N ALA A 418 15.89 -6.32 -3.13
CA ALA A 418 15.53 -5.45 -4.24
C ALA A 418 14.62 -6.16 -5.25
N SER A 419 14.83 -7.46 -5.46
CA SER A 419 13.97 -8.29 -6.32
C SER A 419 12.53 -8.38 -5.81
N SER A 420 12.32 -8.37 -4.49
CA SER A 420 10.98 -8.42 -3.89
C SER A 420 10.24 -7.12 -4.11
N VAL A 421 10.93 -5.97 -3.96
CA VAL A 421 10.35 -4.65 -4.29
C VAL A 421 10.10 -4.53 -5.79
N ASP A 422 11.03 -4.97 -6.64
CA ASP A 422 10.85 -4.98 -8.08
C ASP A 422 9.62 -5.82 -8.49
N GLU A 423 9.44 -6.99 -7.90
CA GLU A 423 8.28 -7.85 -8.16
C GLU A 423 6.99 -7.22 -7.64
N MET A 424 7.01 -6.56 -6.47
CA MET A 424 5.87 -5.85 -5.92
C MET A 424 5.35 -4.77 -6.86
N ILE A 425 6.25 -3.96 -7.43
CA ILE A 425 5.90 -2.81 -8.28
C ILE A 425 5.87 -3.14 -9.77
N ARG A 426 6.18 -4.39 -10.15
CA ARG A 426 6.12 -4.84 -11.54
C ARG A 426 4.67 -4.77 -12.03
N LEU A 427 4.50 -4.28 -13.25
CA LEU A 427 3.21 -4.34 -13.94
C LEU A 427 2.77 -5.80 -14.14
N GLN A 428 1.64 -6.14 -13.54
CA GLN A 428 1.04 -7.47 -13.53
C GLN A 428 -0.45 -7.34 -13.20
N GLY A 429 -1.29 -7.93 -14.04
CA GLY A 429 -2.74 -7.83 -13.90
C GLY A 429 -3.43 -8.76 -14.89
N ALA A 430 -4.76 -8.77 -14.83
CA ALA A 430 -5.58 -9.51 -15.78
C ALA A 430 -5.58 -8.86 -17.17
N PRO A 431 -5.99 -9.60 -18.22
CA PRO A 431 -6.20 -9.06 -19.55
C PRO A 431 -7.02 -7.77 -19.58
N GLY A 432 -6.42 -6.67 -20.04
CA GLY A 432 -7.01 -5.33 -20.07
C GLY A 432 -6.43 -4.35 -19.05
N ASP A 433 -5.90 -4.86 -17.93
CA ASP A 433 -5.38 -4.08 -16.80
C ASP A 433 -3.87 -4.30 -16.55
N GLU A 434 -3.19 -5.05 -17.42
CA GLU A 434 -1.78 -5.41 -17.24
C GLU A 434 -0.83 -4.19 -17.25
N LYS A 435 -1.34 -3.02 -17.64
CA LYS A 435 -0.59 -1.75 -17.70
C LYS A 435 -0.88 -0.81 -16.53
N SER A 436 -1.80 -1.19 -15.65
CA SER A 436 -2.24 -0.35 -14.52
C SER A 436 -2.10 -1.04 -13.17
N GLN A 437 -1.92 -2.36 -13.10
CA GLN A 437 -1.87 -3.08 -11.82
C GLN A 437 -0.48 -3.58 -11.46
N ALA A 438 -0.22 -3.61 -10.15
CA ALA A 438 0.93 -4.25 -9.50
C ALA A 438 0.42 -5.01 -8.25
N LEU A 439 1.29 -5.54 -7.40
CA LEU A 439 0.82 -6.22 -6.17
C LEU A 439 0.37 -5.18 -5.16
N GLY A 440 -0.93 -5.00 -4.93
CA GLY A 440 -1.48 -4.05 -3.94
C GLY A 440 -1.18 -2.58 -4.22
N TRP A 441 -0.68 -2.28 -5.42
CA TRP A 441 -0.39 -0.95 -5.92
C TRP A 441 -0.95 -0.80 -7.34
N SER A 442 -1.23 0.43 -7.73
CA SER A 442 -1.71 0.74 -9.08
C SER A 442 -0.87 1.82 -9.75
N TYR A 443 -0.88 1.80 -11.08
CA TYR A 443 -0.27 2.80 -11.93
C TYR A 443 -1.33 3.70 -12.56
N THR A 444 -1.22 4.99 -12.30
CA THR A 444 -1.93 6.04 -13.03
C THR A 444 -0.96 6.80 -13.92
N HIS A 445 -1.50 7.53 -14.89
CA HIS A 445 -0.70 8.21 -15.90
C HIS A 445 -1.33 9.56 -16.23
N ASP A 446 -0.47 10.57 -16.40
CA ASP A 446 -0.81 11.78 -17.16
C ASP A 446 -0.15 11.70 -18.55
N THR A 447 -0.13 12.81 -19.30
CA THR A 447 0.46 12.84 -20.64
C THR A 447 1.96 12.54 -20.69
N VAL A 448 2.69 12.75 -19.59
CA VAL A 448 4.17 12.73 -19.53
C VAL A 448 4.73 11.89 -18.38
N ASN A 449 3.94 11.63 -17.33
CA ASN A 449 4.35 10.94 -16.13
C ASN A 449 3.54 9.66 -15.89
N ARG A 450 4.19 8.72 -15.20
CA ARG A 450 3.57 7.53 -14.64
C ARG A 450 3.75 7.57 -13.13
N TYR A 451 2.67 7.31 -12.41
CA TYR A 451 2.60 7.35 -10.96
C TYR A 451 2.26 5.98 -10.42
N LEU A 452 3.08 5.45 -9.52
CA LEU A 452 2.77 4.26 -8.72
C LEU A 452 2.11 4.72 -7.42
N GLY A 453 0.99 4.17 -7.01
CA GLY A 453 0.33 4.62 -5.79
C GLY A 453 -0.92 3.85 -5.42
N HIS A 454 -1.60 4.35 -4.39
CA HIS A 454 -2.91 3.85 -3.97
C HIS A 454 -3.72 4.98 -3.32
N ARG A 455 -4.97 5.18 -3.77
CA ARG A 455 -5.92 6.09 -3.12
C ARG A 455 -6.76 5.36 -2.08
N GLY A 456 -7.12 6.03 -1.01
CA GLY A 456 -7.98 5.49 0.04
C GLY A 456 -9.17 6.41 0.31
N ALA A 457 -10.31 5.80 0.59
CA ALA A 457 -11.50 6.49 1.08
C ALA A 457 -12.29 5.56 1.97
N ASP A 458 -12.74 6.06 3.11
CA ASP A 458 -13.62 5.34 4.03
C ASP A 458 -14.47 6.38 4.79
N ILE A 459 -15.31 5.97 5.73
CA ILE A 459 -16.21 6.84 6.50
C ILE A 459 -15.41 7.97 7.14
N GLY A 460 -15.59 9.18 6.60
CA GLY A 460 -14.97 10.39 7.11
C GLY A 460 -13.45 10.53 6.87
N VAL A 461 -12.85 9.75 5.98
CA VAL A 461 -11.43 9.88 5.61
C VAL A 461 -11.19 9.76 4.11
N ALA A 462 -10.14 10.42 3.62
CA ALA A 462 -9.65 10.29 2.26
C ALA A 462 -8.13 10.49 2.22
N THR A 463 -7.43 9.62 1.51
CA THR A 463 -5.97 9.48 1.58
C THR A 463 -5.38 9.12 0.23
N HIS A 464 -4.09 9.40 0.05
CA HIS A 464 -3.36 9.02 -1.15
C HIS A 464 -1.87 8.95 -0.87
N ILE A 465 -1.24 7.91 -1.43
CA ILE A 465 0.21 7.86 -1.60
C ILE A 465 0.53 7.69 -3.08
N LEU A 466 1.59 8.34 -3.55
CA LEU A 466 2.04 8.22 -4.93
C LEU A 466 3.55 8.39 -5.07
N ILE A 467 4.13 7.77 -6.10
CA ILE A 467 5.52 7.90 -6.53
C ILE A 467 5.51 8.23 -8.02
N ARG A 468 5.98 9.42 -8.39
CA ARG A 468 6.25 9.82 -9.78
C ARG A 468 7.54 9.16 -10.24
N GLN A 469 7.46 8.21 -11.16
CA GLN A 469 8.61 7.35 -11.46
C GLN A 469 9.77 8.05 -12.17
N ARG A 470 9.51 9.10 -12.93
CA ARG A 470 10.55 9.75 -13.75
C ARG A 470 11.70 10.30 -12.91
N ASP A 471 11.38 10.83 -11.73
CA ASP A 471 12.29 11.49 -10.81
C ASP A 471 12.21 10.95 -9.38
N GLN A 472 11.47 9.85 -9.17
CA GLN A 472 11.33 9.19 -7.86
C GLN A 472 10.80 10.14 -6.77
N LEU A 473 9.93 11.07 -7.14
CA LEU A 473 9.24 11.95 -6.21
C LEU A 473 8.08 11.18 -5.55
N GLY A 474 8.08 11.08 -4.22
CA GLY A 474 6.99 10.48 -3.44
C GLY A 474 6.12 11.55 -2.77
N LEU A 475 4.80 11.39 -2.74
CA LEU A 475 3.89 12.25 -2.00
C LEU A 475 2.94 11.43 -1.13
N VAL A 476 2.61 11.97 0.04
CA VAL A 476 1.60 11.45 0.96
C VAL A 476 0.59 12.55 1.25
N VAL A 477 -0.70 12.22 1.20
CA VAL A 477 -1.81 13.08 1.61
C VAL A 477 -2.76 12.28 2.50
N LEU A 478 -2.97 12.73 3.74
CA LEU A 478 -3.90 12.15 4.70
C LEU A 478 -4.94 13.20 5.12
N MET A 479 -6.22 12.89 4.99
CA MET A 479 -7.31 13.79 5.37
C MET A 479 -8.32 13.08 6.25
N ASN A 480 -8.80 13.77 7.29
CA ASN A 480 -9.88 13.31 8.17
C ASN A 480 -11.25 13.83 7.72
N THR A 481 -11.44 13.96 6.40
CA THR A 481 -12.76 14.20 5.81
C THR A 481 -12.87 13.47 4.48
N ARG A 482 -14.00 12.78 4.26
CA ARG A 482 -14.24 12.02 3.04
C ARG A 482 -14.69 12.94 1.90
N ASN A 483 -13.75 13.70 1.32
CA ASN A 483 -13.97 14.47 0.09
C ASN A 483 -12.85 14.19 -0.92
N LEU A 484 -13.16 13.40 -1.95
CA LEU A 484 -12.17 13.00 -2.96
C LEU A 484 -11.91 14.10 -4.01
N ASP A 485 -12.83 15.05 -4.16
CA ASP A 485 -12.72 16.11 -5.17
C ASP A 485 -11.59 17.10 -4.85
N VAL A 486 -11.18 17.17 -3.59
CA VAL A 486 -10.08 18.03 -3.13
C VAL A 486 -8.75 17.32 -2.95
N LEU A 487 -8.75 15.98 -3.02
CA LEU A 487 -7.53 15.21 -2.91
C LEU A 487 -6.58 15.49 -4.09
N SER A 488 -7.10 15.48 -5.33
CA SER A 488 -6.29 15.77 -6.52
C SER A 488 -5.77 17.22 -6.56
N PRO A 489 -6.57 18.26 -6.25
CA PRO A 489 -6.04 19.63 -6.12
C PRO A 489 -4.92 19.79 -5.09
N ILE A 490 -4.98 19.12 -3.93
CA ILE A 490 -3.88 19.17 -2.95
C ILE A 490 -2.64 18.48 -3.52
N GLU A 491 -2.81 17.31 -4.14
CA GLU A 491 -1.73 16.59 -4.82
C GLU A 491 -1.05 17.44 -5.90
N GLU A 492 -1.82 18.13 -6.75
CA GLU A 492 -1.28 19.03 -7.78
C GLU A 492 -0.45 20.16 -7.17
N LEU A 493 -0.93 20.78 -6.08
CA LEU A 493 -0.16 21.80 -5.36
C LEU A 493 1.17 21.25 -4.81
N LEU A 494 1.16 20.02 -4.31
CA LEU A 494 2.38 19.36 -3.81
C LEU A 494 3.35 19.01 -4.94
N LEU A 495 2.85 18.54 -6.09
CA LEU A 495 3.67 18.26 -7.28
C LEU A 495 4.35 19.53 -7.79
N ASP A 496 3.59 20.62 -7.94
CA ASP A 496 4.12 21.90 -8.39
C ASP A 496 5.16 22.47 -7.42
N PHE A 497 4.90 22.38 -6.10
CA PHE A 497 5.87 22.80 -5.09
C PHE A 497 7.13 21.93 -5.11
N SER A 498 6.99 20.62 -5.31
CA SER A 498 8.11 19.68 -5.36
C SER A 498 9.08 19.97 -6.50
N ASP A 499 8.59 20.51 -7.61
CA ASP A 499 9.44 20.95 -8.74
C ASP A 499 10.29 22.18 -8.39
N THR A 500 10.01 22.87 -7.29
CA THR A 500 10.79 24.01 -6.78
C THR A 500 11.83 23.65 -5.70
N LEU A 501 11.73 22.45 -5.12
CA LEU A 501 12.62 21.97 -4.04
C LEU A 501 14.04 21.66 -4.51
#